data_AF-A0AAF3JAB9-F1
#
_entry.id   AF-A0AAF3JAB9-F1
#
_cell.length_a   1.000
_cell.length_b   1.000
_cell.length_c   1.000
_cell.angle_alpha   90.00
_cell.angle_beta   90.00
_cell.angle_gamma   90.00
#
_symmetry.space_group_name_H-M   'P 1'
#
loop_
_entity.id
_entity.type
_entity.pdbx_description
1 polymer ?
#
loop_
_entity_poly.entity_id
_entity_poly.type
_entity_poly.pdbx_seq_one_letter_code
_entity_poly.pdbx_strand_id
1 'polypeptide(L)'
;MLKLLESNEAKSAFLYAGASLCTHLIAKVVVNRLFFDYPIVILMLQHAAALLLIEVARVTSLIKLTPYSLDRGRHLFLPSVLLSVSSWLSVASLEGIGMPVFDSVKRMTAIFVLVGGGFVLKRNWSEQKNALSIVVISLATALTVNFDLNMDRFSLFYGLIAAITQAIAYLQLEVLSATFPPIELLYMHSFNSLVVFLLADVIQDEVRDAFMYMMTSANGLFTCLLLILLISGLFLNFTMMHCISTNGALTTAITSNIRAAIQIMIAYYSWVHLFYDVMPTFIHWIGLFLALGFAVVLYRKPRNGYSNEKTYTNLA
;
A
#
# COMPACT_ATOMS: atom_id res chain seq x y z
N MET A 1 -12.02 -22.62 -7.40
CA MET A 1 -11.39 -21.31 -7.66
C MET A 1 -12.44 -20.29 -8.07
N LEU A 2 -13.34 -20.59 -9.01
CA LEU A 2 -14.43 -19.68 -9.42
C LEU A 2 -15.42 -19.29 -8.30
N LYS A 3 -15.88 -20.24 -7.45
CA LYS A 3 -16.78 -19.91 -6.31
C LYS A 3 -16.14 -19.05 -5.20
N LEU A 4 -14.81 -18.95 -5.16
CA LEU A 4 -14.10 -18.07 -4.21
C LEU A 4 -14.03 -16.61 -4.71
N LEU A 5 -14.18 -16.37 -6.02
CA LEU A 5 -14.19 -15.04 -6.64
C LEU A 5 -15.57 -14.37 -6.60
N GLU A 6 -16.62 -15.07 -6.19
CA GLU A 6 -17.97 -14.50 -6.11
C GLU A 6 -18.18 -13.63 -4.87
N SER A 7 -17.42 -13.85 -3.79
CA SER A 7 -17.52 -13.03 -2.58
C SER A 7 -17.01 -11.62 -2.83
N ASN A 8 -17.74 -10.62 -2.31
CA ASN A 8 -17.34 -9.22 -2.41
C ASN A 8 -15.95 -8.97 -1.79
N GLU A 9 -15.58 -9.77 -0.78
CA GLU A 9 -14.27 -9.75 -0.14
C GLU A 9 -13.12 -10.16 -1.07
N ALA A 10 -13.28 -11.25 -1.83
CA ALA A 10 -12.25 -11.70 -2.77
C ALA A 10 -12.11 -10.74 -3.95
N LYS A 11 -13.22 -10.15 -4.40
CA LYS A 11 -13.22 -9.13 -5.47
C LYS A 11 -12.42 -7.90 -5.05
N SER A 12 -12.64 -7.37 -3.85
CA SER A 12 -11.92 -6.19 -3.37
C SER A 12 -10.42 -6.45 -3.18
N ALA A 13 -10.05 -7.63 -2.64
CA ALA A 13 -8.65 -8.03 -2.52
C ALA A 13 -7.96 -8.16 -3.88
N PHE A 14 -8.63 -8.77 -4.87
CA PHE A 14 -8.10 -8.92 -6.22
C PHE A 14 -7.93 -7.56 -6.92
N LEU A 15 -8.94 -6.68 -6.81
CA LEU A 15 -8.87 -5.32 -7.36
C LEU A 15 -7.72 -4.52 -6.75
N TYR A 16 -7.54 -4.57 -5.43
CA TYR A 16 -6.43 -3.93 -4.75
C TYR A 16 -5.07 -4.51 -5.18
N ALA A 17 -4.94 -5.84 -5.26
CA ALA A 17 -3.72 -6.48 -5.74
C ALA A 17 -3.36 -6.04 -7.16
N GLY A 18 -4.33 -6.04 -8.08
CA GLY A 18 -4.13 -5.62 -9.47
C GLY A 18 -3.78 -4.13 -9.58
N ALA A 19 -4.55 -3.25 -8.94
CA ALA A 19 -4.29 -1.81 -8.93
C ALA A 19 -2.89 -1.49 -8.39
N SER A 20 -2.53 -2.12 -7.28
CA SER A 20 -1.24 -1.93 -6.64
C SER A 20 -0.08 -2.46 -7.48
N LEU A 21 -0.25 -3.60 -8.16
CA LEU A 21 0.76 -4.16 -9.06
C LEU A 21 1.02 -3.22 -10.24
N CYS A 22 -0.03 -2.76 -10.91
CA CYS A 22 0.08 -1.83 -12.03
C CYS A 22 0.76 -0.52 -11.60
N THR A 23 0.30 0.08 -10.50
CA THR A 23 0.84 1.35 -10.00
C THR A 23 2.32 1.25 -9.68
N HIS A 24 2.77 0.21 -8.97
CA HIS A 24 4.18 0.06 -8.61
C HIS A 24 5.08 -0.21 -9.82
N LEU A 25 4.61 -0.98 -10.81
CA LEU A 25 5.39 -1.21 -12.04
C LEU A 25 5.58 0.09 -12.82
N ILE A 26 4.51 0.87 -12.98
CA ILE A 26 4.57 2.17 -13.68
C ILE A 26 5.43 3.16 -12.89
N ALA A 27 5.28 3.22 -11.56
CA ALA A 27 6.11 4.06 -10.69
C ALA A 27 7.59 3.75 -10.87
N LYS A 28 7.97 2.46 -10.89
CA LYS A 28 9.35 2.04 -11.10
C LYS A 28 9.90 2.43 -12.48
N VAL A 29 9.06 2.45 -13.52
CA VAL A 29 9.45 2.97 -14.84
C VAL A 29 9.66 4.49 -14.78
N VAL A 30 8.75 5.24 -14.16
CA VAL A 30 8.86 6.71 -14.05
C VAL A 30 10.10 7.11 -13.26
N VAL A 31 10.35 6.47 -12.11
CA VAL A 31 11.51 6.78 -11.27
C VAL A 31 12.82 6.31 -11.94
N ASN A 32 12.92 5.04 -12.37
CA ASN A 32 14.22 4.47 -12.75
C ASN A 32 14.56 4.62 -14.23
N ARG A 33 13.57 4.69 -15.13
CA ARG A 33 13.83 4.82 -16.58
C ARG A 33 13.75 6.26 -17.05
N LEU A 34 12.84 7.04 -16.47
CA LEU A 34 12.68 8.44 -16.81
C LEU A 34 13.45 9.34 -15.84
N PHE A 35 14.08 8.81 -14.80
CA PHE A 35 14.88 9.58 -13.84
C PHE A 35 14.08 10.70 -13.15
N PHE A 36 12.78 10.47 -12.93
CA PHE A 36 11.92 11.38 -12.18
C PHE A 36 11.83 10.92 -10.74
N ASP A 37 12.88 11.19 -9.98
CA ASP A 37 13.05 10.76 -8.59
C ASP A 37 12.59 11.83 -7.59
N TYR A 38 11.30 12.17 -7.68
CA TYR A 38 10.66 13.16 -6.80
C TYR A 38 9.45 12.52 -6.10
N PRO A 39 9.69 11.64 -5.10
CA PRO A 39 8.64 10.84 -4.46
C PRO A 39 7.57 11.70 -3.79
N ILE A 40 7.92 12.85 -3.20
CA ILE A 40 6.95 13.75 -2.57
C ILE A 40 6.03 14.32 -3.63
N VAL A 41 6.57 14.77 -4.77
CA VAL A 41 5.79 15.36 -5.86
C VAL A 41 4.82 14.33 -6.45
N ILE A 42 5.26 13.08 -6.65
CA ILE A 42 4.40 12.00 -7.15
C ILE A 42 3.20 11.78 -6.21
N LEU A 43 3.46 11.63 -4.91
CA LEU A 43 2.43 11.38 -3.91
C LEU A 43 1.50 12.58 -3.73
N MET A 44 2.06 13.79 -3.71
CA MET A 44 1.32 15.04 -3.62
C MET A 44 0.34 15.20 -4.79
N LEU A 45 0.79 14.96 -6.03
CA LEU A 45 -0.05 15.01 -7.21
C LEU A 45 -1.16 13.95 -7.19
N GLN A 46 -0.87 12.73 -6.70
CA GLN A 46 -1.88 11.68 -6.56
C GLN A 46 -2.99 12.07 -5.56
N HIS A 47 -2.63 12.63 -4.40
CA HIS A 47 -3.61 13.07 -3.41
C HIS A 47 -4.36 14.34 -3.84
N ALA A 48 -3.67 15.28 -4.51
CA ALA A 48 -4.32 16.46 -5.10
C ALA A 48 -5.34 16.06 -6.17
N ALA A 49 -4.98 15.14 -7.07
CA ALA A 49 -5.90 14.59 -8.07
C ALA A 49 -7.09 13.86 -7.42
N ALA A 50 -6.86 13.13 -6.32
CA ALA A 50 -7.93 12.49 -5.56
C ALA A 50 -8.93 13.49 -4.99
N LEU A 51 -8.44 14.56 -4.36
CA LEU A 51 -9.30 15.60 -3.80
C LEU A 51 -10.08 16.33 -4.90
N LEU A 52 -9.41 16.70 -5.99
CA LEU A 52 -10.07 17.36 -7.12
C LEU A 52 -11.18 16.49 -7.71
N LEU A 53 -10.93 15.20 -7.94
CA LEU A 53 -11.94 14.29 -8.49
C LEU A 53 -13.13 14.09 -7.54
N ILE A 54 -12.87 13.94 -6.24
CA ILE A 54 -13.93 13.77 -5.23
C ILE A 54 -14.75 15.06 -5.10
N GLU A 55 -14.11 16.23 -5.11
CA GLU A 55 -14.81 17.52 -5.05
C GLU A 55 -15.65 17.79 -6.30
N VAL A 56 -15.10 17.52 -7.48
CA VAL A 56 -15.86 17.62 -8.74
C VAL A 56 -17.06 16.66 -8.72
N ALA A 57 -16.87 15.42 -8.26
CA ALA A 57 -17.96 14.45 -8.12
C ALA A 57 -19.01 14.88 -7.07
N ARG A 58 -18.59 15.57 -6.00
CA ARG A 58 -19.50 16.15 -4.99
C ARG A 58 -20.31 17.30 -5.57
N VAL A 59 -19.67 18.26 -6.23
CA VAL A 59 -20.31 19.46 -6.80
C VAL A 59 -21.29 19.08 -7.91
N THR A 60 -20.94 18.09 -8.74
CA THR A 60 -21.83 17.52 -9.76
C THR A 60 -22.93 16.63 -9.19
N SER A 61 -23.01 16.48 -7.86
CA SER A 61 -23.98 15.63 -7.15
C SER A 61 -23.96 14.15 -7.53
N LEU A 62 -22.86 13.67 -8.12
CA LEU A 62 -22.63 12.24 -8.40
C LEU A 62 -22.45 11.44 -7.12
N ILE A 63 -21.90 12.08 -6.08
CA ILE A 63 -21.67 11.47 -4.77
C ILE A 63 -22.26 12.36 -3.69
N LYS A 64 -23.09 11.78 -2.81
CA LYS A 64 -23.55 12.45 -1.59
C LYS A 64 -22.48 12.36 -0.52
N LEU A 65 -21.57 13.33 -0.51
CA LEU A 65 -20.52 13.45 0.49
C LEU A 65 -20.74 14.73 1.30
N THR A 66 -20.63 14.65 2.63
CA THR A 66 -20.56 15.85 3.45
C THR A 66 -19.26 16.61 3.17
N PRO A 67 -19.27 17.95 3.18
CA PRO A 67 -18.05 18.74 3.02
C PRO A 67 -17.04 18.42 4.13
N TYR A 68 -15.75 18.60 3.83
CA TYR A 68 -14.70 18.38 4.81
C TYR A 68 -14.92 19.26 6.05
N SER A 69 -14.90 18.63 7.23
CA SER A 69 -14.84 19.33 8.50
C SER A 69 -13.57 18.93 9.23
N LEU A 70 -12.91 19.92 9.85
CA LEU A 70 -11.69 19.70 10.63
C LEU A 70 -11.92 18.71 11.78
N ASP A 71 -13.13 18.70 12.35
CA ASP A 71 -13.51 17.78 13.41
C ASP A 71 -13.44 16.31 12.96
N ARG A 72 -13.98 15.99 11.77
CA ARG A 72 -13.88 14.65 11.18
C ARG A 72 -12.45 14.32 10.75
N GLY A 73 -11.79 15.29 10.11
CA GLY A 73 -10.41 15.14 9.64
C GLY A 73 -9.40 14.84 10.75
N ARG A 74 -9.64 15.37 11.97
CA ARG A 74 -8.77 15.15 13.14
C ARG A 74 -8.70 13.69 13.55
N HIS A 75 -9.79 12.94 13.47
CA HIS A 75 -9.79 11.51 13.79
C HIS A 75 -8.90 10.70 12.86
N LEU A 76 -8.77 11.14 11.60
CA LEU A 76 -7.97 10.48 10.58
C LEU A 76 -6.57 11.11 10.43
N PHE A 77 -6.22 12.11 11.25
CA PHE A 77 -4.95 12.84 11.08
C PHE A 77 -3.75 11.93 11.33
N LEU A 78 -3.70 11.28 12.51
CA LEU A 78 -2.61 10.35 12.86
C LEU A 78 -2.44 9.19 11.87
N PRO A 79 -3.49 8.41 11.50
CA PRO A 79 -3.32 7.33 10.54
C PRO A 79 -2.89 7.83 9.17
N SER A 80 -3.33 9.03 8.77
CA SER A 80 -2.90 9.62 7.50
C SER A 80 -1.42 9.96 7.51
N VAL A 81 -0.92 10.66 8.55
CA VAL A 81 0.50 10.99 8.70
C VAL A 81 1.36 9.72 8.65
N LEU A 82 1.01 8.70 9.42
CA LEU A 82 1.74 7.43 9.45
C LEU A 82 1.75 6.73 8.08
N LEU A 83 0.61 6.73 7.39
CA LEU A 83 0.51 6.14 6.05
C LEU A 83 1.27 6.96 5.00
N SER A 84 1.29 8.30 5.12
CA SER A 84 2.07 9.19 4.25
C SER A 84 3.56 8.92 4.39
N VAL A 85 4.07 8.79 5.62
CA VAL A 85 5.48 8.44 5.89
C VAL A 85 5.84 7.09 5.27
N SER A 86 5.01 6.06 5.48
CA SER A 86 5.26 4.74 4.87
C SER A 86 5.23 4.79 3.35
N SER A 87 4.30 5.55 2.77
CA SER A 87 4.14 5.68 1.32
C SER A 87 5.33 6.41 0.71
N TRP A 88 5.77 7.50 1.33
CA TRP A 88 6.98 8.24 0.94
C TRP A 88 8.21 7.34 0.93
N LEU A 89 8.51 6.65 2.03
CA LEU A 89 9.64 5.73 2.11
C LEU A 89 9.59 4.64 1.03
N SER A 90 8.40 4.23 0.59
CA SER A 90 8.24 3.19 -0.43
C SER A 90 8.44 3.69 -1.84
N VAL A 91 8.02 4.92 -2.12
CA VAL A 91 8.28 5.53 -3.43
C VAL A 91 9.76 5.90 -3.52
N ALA A 92 10.34 6.46 -2.45
CA ALA A 92 11.77 6.76 -2.36
C ALA A 92 12.65 5.50 -2.51
N SER A 93 12.19 4.33 -2.04
CA SER A 93 12.95 3.09 -2.22
C SER A 93 12.96 2.55 -3.66
N LEU A 94 12.12 3.09 -4.56
CA LEU A 94 12.06 2.60 -5.95
C LEU A 94 13.33 2.87 -6.74
N GLU A 95 14.05 3.96 -6.44
CA GLU A 95 15.37 4.26 -6.98
C GLU A 95 16.34 3.07 -6.77
N GLY A 96 16.20 2.40 -5.62
CA GLY A 96 16.84 1.12 -5.33
C GLY A 96 18.32 1.20 -4.95
N ILE A 97 19.03 2.26 -5.35
CA ILE A 97 20.46 2.46 -5.02
C ILE A 97 20.63 2.72 -3.52
N GLY A 98 19.80 3.58 -2.93
CA GLY A 98 19.88 3.92 -1.51
C GLY A 98 19.36 2.84 -0.55
N MET A 99 18.45 1.97 -1.01
CA MET A 99 17.69 1.06 -0.14
C MET A 99 17.36 -0.31 -0.78
N PRO A 100 18.35 -1.13 -1.16
CA PRO A 100 18.13 -2.36 -1.94
C PRO A 100 17.29 -3.44 -1.24
N VAL A 101 17.32 -3.49 0.10
CA VAL A 101 16.64 -4.56 0.89
C VAL A 101 15.33 -4.06 1.53
N PHE A 102 14.97 -2.78 1.33
CA PHE A 102 13.80 -2.16 1.95
C PHE A 102 12.50 -2.92 1.65
N ASP A 103 12.29 -3.29 0.39
CA ASP A 103 11.07 -3.94 -0.05
C ASP A 103 10.83 -5.31 0.61
N SER A 104 11.91 -6.04 0.88
CA SER A 104 11.92 -7.32 1.61
C SER A 104 11.56 -7.13 3.08
N VAL A 105 12.18 -6.16 3.75
CA VAL A 105 11.91 -5.83 5.17
C VAL A 105 10.47 -5.36 5.34
N LYS A 106 9.96 -4.55 4.40
CA LYS A 106 8.59 -4.05 4.42
C LYS A 106 7.54 -5.16 4.40
N ARG A 107 7.85 -6.37 3.92
CA ARG A 107 6.93 -7.52 3.97
C ARG A 107 6.59 -7.96 5.39
N MET A 108 7.36 -7.55 6.40
CA MET A 108 7.03 -7.81 7.83
C MET A 108 5.80 -7.03 8.32
N THR A 109 5.26 -6.09 7.53
CA THR A 109 4.04 -5.32 7.86
C THR A 109 2.88 -6.22 8.31
N ALA A 110 2.65 -7.37 7.65
CA ALA A 110 1.54 -8.26 8.03
C ALA A 110 1.72 -8.89 9.41
N ILE A 111 2.97 -9.11 9.86
CA ILE A 111 3.29 -9.57 11.23
C ILE A 111 2.97 -8.47 12.23
N PHE A 112 3.37 -7.22 11.94
CA PHE A 112 3.04 -6.08 12.81
C PHE A 112 1.54 -5.83 12.90
N VAL A 113 0.79 -5.98 11.80
CA VAL A 113 -0.68 -5.90 11.80
C VAL A 113 -1.29 -7.04 12.62
N LEU A 114 -0.76 -8.26 12.53
CA LEU A 114 -1.23 -9.39 13.34
C LEU A 114 -1.03 -9.14 14.84
N VAL A 115 0.17 -8.73 15.24
CA VAL A 115 0.50 -8.43 16.64
C VAL A 115 -0.32 -7.25 17.13
N GLY A 116 -0.34 -6.14 16.39
CA GLY A 116 -1.10 -4.93 16.73
C GLY A 116 -2.62 -5.15 16.77
N GLY A 117 -3.16 -6.02 15.92
CA GLY A 117 -4.57 -6.39 15.93
C GLY A 117 -5.00 -7.14 17.20
N GLY A 118 -4.09 -7.87 17.84
CA GLY A 118 -4.32 -8.46 19.16
C GLY A 118 -4.53 -7.40 20.26
N PHE A 119 -3.80 -6.27 20.17
CA PHE A 119 -3.88 -5.19 21.15
C PHE A 119 -5.01 -4.20 20.86
N VAL A 120 -5.12 -3.72 19.61
CA VAL A 120 -6.04 -2.65 19.22
C VAL A 120 -7.46 -3.19 18.98
N LEU A 121 -7.60 -4.30 18.26
CA LEU A 121 -8.91 -4.89 17.93
C LEU A 121 -9.33 -5.97 18.94
N LYS A 122 -8.53 -6.21 19.99
CA LYS A 122 -8.75 -7.27 20.99
C LYS A 122 -9.06 -8.63 20.36
N ARG A 123 -8.45 -8.92 19.21
CA ARG A 123 -8.72 -10.15 18.45
C ARG A 123 -8.25 -11.36 19.26
N ASN A 124 -9.12 -12.35 19.41
CA ASN A 124 -8.79 -13.56 20.16
C ASN A 124 -7.61 -14.31 19.53
N TRP A 125 -6.56 -14.53 20.34
CA TRP A 125 -5.37 -15.33 20.00
C TRP A 125 -5.68 -16.81 19.71
N SER A 126 -6.94 -17.24 19.86
CA SER A 126 -7.46 -18.57 19.49
C SER A 126 -7.21 -18.92 18.00
N GLU A 127 -6.89 -17.93 17.17
CA GLU A 127 -6.38 -18.07 15.80
C GLU A 127 -4.87 -18.42 15.68
N GLN A 128 -4.20 -18.90 16.74
CA GLN A 128 -2.77 -19.32 16.72
C GLN A 128 -2.37 -20.22 15.54
N LYS A 129 -3.31 -21.02 14.99
CA LYS A 129 -3.09 -21.83 13.78
C LYS A 129 -2.91 -21.00 12.50
N ASN A 130 -3.48 -19.80 12.43
CA ASN A 130 -3.36 -18.87 11.30
C ASN A 130 -2.14 -17.95 11.45
N ALA A 131 -1.71 -17.65 12.68
CA ALA A 131 -0.54 -16.82 12.95
C ALA A 131 0.72 -17.37 12.28
N LEU A 132 0.94 -18.69 12.38
CA LEU A 132 2.05 -19.36 11.70
C LEU A 132 1.97 -19.16 10.17
N SER A 133 0.78 -19.27 9.58
CA SER A 133 0.60 -19.08 8.13
C SER A 133 0.96 -17.65 7.70
N ILE A 134 0.61 -16.65 8.51
CA ILE A 134 0.88 -15.23 8.22
C ILE A 134 2.39 -14.94 8.33
N VAL A 135 3.04 -15.48 9.35
CA VAL A 135 4.50 -15.38 9.53
C VAL A 135 5.20 -16.04 8.35
N VAL A 136 4.78 -17.25 7.98
CA VAL A 136 5.33 -17.98 6.82
C VAL A 136 5.13 -17.19 5.53
N ILE A 137 3.95 -16.62 5.27
CA ILE A 137 3.71 -15.78 4.08
C ILE A 137 4.64 -14.56 4.08
N SER A 138 4.80 -13.89 5.23
CA SER A 138 5.63 -12.68 5.31
C SER A 138 7.11 -13.00 5.08
N LEU A 139 7.62 -14.08 5.67
CA LEU A 139 8.99 -14.54 5.45
C LEU A 139 9.22 -15.07 4.03
N ALA A 140 8.27 -15.84 3.49
CA ALA A 140 8.33 -16.36 2.13
C ALA A 140 8.35 -15.24 1.09
N THR A 141 7.48 -14.24 1.25
CA THR A 141 7.47 -13.07 0.36
C THR A 141 8.69 -12.19 0.52
N ALA A 142 9.27 -12.06 1.72
CA ALA A 142 10.55 -11.40 1.91
C ALA A 142 11.67 -12.14 1.16
N LEU A 143 11.75 -13.47 1.28
CA LEU A 143 12.72 -14.30 0.55
C LEU A 143 12.58 -14.14 -0.98
N THR A 144 11.35 -14.08 -1.48
CA THR A 144 11.07 -13.86 -2.92
C THR A 144 11.53 -12.50 -3.43
N VAL A 145 11.62 -11.48 -2.59
CA VAL A 145 11.93 -10.09 -3.02
C VAL A 145 13.43 -9.78 -2.92
N ASN A 146 14.27 -10.79 -2.65
CA ASN A 146 15.70 -10.71 -2.30
C ASN A 146 15.89 -10.32 -0.83
N PHE A 147 15.70 -11.29 0.06
CA PHE A 147 16.16 -11.18 1.44
C PHE A 147 17.61 -11.63 1.51
N ASP A 148 18.54 -10.67 1.52
CA ASP A 148 19.94 -10.93 1.83
C ASP A 148 20.15 -10.82 3.36
N LEU A 149 20.97 -11.71 3.93
CA LEU A 149 21.34 -11.67 5.34
C LEU A 149 22.41 -10.59 5.62
N ASN A 150 23.16 -10.16 4.61
CA ASN A 150 24.06 -9.01 4.69
C ASN A 150 23.29 -7.69 4.53
N MET A 151 22.30 -7.47 5.39
CA MET A 151 21.41 -6.32 5.29
C MET A 151 22.16 -5.02 5.55
N ASP A 152 22.06 -4.09 4.60
CA ASP A 152 22.38 -2.70 4.85
C ASP A 152 21.49 -2.15 5.97
N ARG A 153 22.13 -1.45 6.91
CA ARG A 153 21.48 -0.96 8.15
C ARG A 153 20.44 0.10 7.83
N PHE A 154 20.65 0.92 6.80
CA PHE A 154 19.71 1.97 6.41
C PHE A 154 18.44 1.35 5.81
N SER A 155 18.59 0.39 4.89
CA SER A 155 17.46 -0.37 4.33
C SER A 155 16.60 -1.03 5.40
N LEU A 156 17.24 -1.62 6.42
CA LEU A 156 16.54 -2.24 7.55
C LEU A 156 15.80 -1.21 8.41
N PHE A 157 16.44 -0.10 8.76
CA PHE A 157 15.86 0.93 9.60
C PHE A 157 14.63 1.58 8.94
N TYR A 158 14.77 2.07 7.72
CA TYR A 158 13.66 2.68 6.99
C TYR A 158 12.57 1.66 6.61
N GLY A 159 12.95 0.43 6.28
CA GLY A 159 12.00 -0.66 6.01
C GLY A 159 11.13 -1.01 7.21
N LEU A 160 11.72 -1.06 8.41
CA LEU A 160 10.98 -1.30 9.67
C LEU A 160 10.08 -0.12 10.01
N ILE A 161 10.55 1.12 9.88
CA ILE A 161 9.72 2.31 10.09
C ILE A 161 8.52 2.28 9.15
N ALA A 162 8.74 2.05 7.85
CA ALA A 162 7.66 1.97 6.87
C ALA A 162 6.67 0.84 7.20
N ALA A 163 7.15 -0.30 7.68
CA ALA A 163 6.30 -1.44 8.04
C ALA A 163 5.45 -1.17 9.29
N ILE A 164 6.05 -0.60 10.35
CA ILE A 164 5.37 -0.31 11.62
C ILE A 164 4.35 0.82 11.43
N THR A 165 4.75 1.92 10.79
CA THR A 165 3.85 3.05 10.52
C THR A 165 2.66 2.63 9.66
N GLN A 166 2.88 1.83 8.62
CA GLN A 166 1.79 1.27 7.81
C GLN A 166 0.89 0.33 8.61
N ALA A 167 1.46 -0.54 9.45
CA ALA A 167 0.68 -1.46 10.25
C ALA A 167 -0.25 -0.73 11.23
N ILE A 168 0.27 0.28 11.93
CA ILE A 168 -0.52 1.11 12.86
C ILE A 168 -1.61 1.87 12.09
N ALA A 169 -1.26 2.48 10.95
CA ALA A 169 -2.22 3.20 10.12
C ALA A 169 -3.35 2.28 9.63
N TYR A 170 -3.04 1.06 9.17
CA TYR A 170 -4.04 0.12 8.70
C TYR A 170 -4.99 -0.33 9.82
N LEU A 171 -4.47 -0.59 11.02
CA LEU A 171 -5.30 -0.96 12.18
C LEU A 171 -6.25 0.17 12.57
N GLN A 172 -5.77 1.42 12.58
CA GLN A 172 -6.60 2.60 12.86
C GLN A 172 -7.64 2.82 11.76
N LEU A 173 -7.27 2.67 10.49
CA LEU A 173 -8.19 2.78 9.36
C LEU A 173 -9.28 1.70 9.40
N GLU A 174 -8.95 0.48 9.82
CA GLU A 174 -9.94 -0.58 10.02
C GLU A 174 -10.97 -0.19 11.08
N VAL A 175 -10.54 0.34 12.22
CA VAL A 175 -11.45 0.83 13.28
C VAL A 175 -12.34 1.97 12.75
N LEU A 176 -11.77 2.93 12.02
CA LEU A 176 -12.53 4.07 11.48
C LEU A 176 -13.47 3.66 10.34
N SER A 177 -13.15 2.59 9.61
CA SER A 177 -14.00 2.06 8.54
C SER A 177 -15.33 1.47 9.02
N ALA A 178 -15.46 1.21 10.33
CA ALA A 178 -16.73 0.86 10.93
C ALA A 178 -17.70 2.06 11.01
N THR A 179 -17.17 3.28 11.01
CA THR A 179 -17.93 4.53 11.16
C THR A 179 -18.10 5.28 9.84
N PHE A 180 -17.04 5.35 9.02
CA PHE A 180 -17.01 6.13 7.79
C PHE A 180 -16.94 5.24 6.55
N PRO A 181 -17.69 5.57 5.47
CA PRO A 181 -17.58 4.83 4.22
C PRO A 181 -16.21 5.03 3.55
N PRO A 182 -15.75 4.09 2.70
CA PRO A 182 -14.41 4.13 2.09
C PRO A 182 -14.08 5.42 1.34
N ILE A 183 -15.07 6.03 0.68
CA ILE A 183 -14.90 7.29 -0.06
C ILE A 183 -14.68 8.49 0.88
N GLU A 184 -15.33 8.52 2.05
CA GLU A 184 -15.09 9.54 3.08
C GLU A 184 -13.70 9.38 3.70
N LEU A 185 -13.28 8.13 3.97
CA LEU A 185 -11.92 7.84 4.44
C LEU A 185 -10.87 8.29 3.42
N LEU A 186 -11.06 7.98 2.14
CA LEU A 186 -10.15 8.41 1.07
C LEU A 186 -10.05 9.93 0.98
N TYR A 187 -11.18 10.62 1.09
CA TYR A 187 -11.25 12.08 1.01
C TYR A 187 -10.51 12.73 2.19
N MET A 188 -10.81 12.32 3.43
CA MET A 188 -10.12 12.81 4.62
C MET A 188 -8.64 12.46 4.62
N HIS A 189 -8.29 11.24 4.16
CA HIS A 189 -6.90 10.80 4.08
C HIS A 189 -6.12 11.62 3.07
N SER A 190 -6.68 11.82 1.88
CA SER A 190 -6.01 12.59 0.82
C SER A 190 -5.81 14.04 1.23
N PHE A 191 -6.77 14.65 1.96
CA PHE A 191 -6.61 16.00 2.50
C PHE A 191 -5.47 16.09 3.51
N ASN A 192 -5.48 15.21 4.52
CA ASN A 192 -4.43 15.18 5.54
C ASN A 192 -3.05 14.86 4.95
N SER A 193 -2.97 13.89 4.05
CA SER A 193 -1.72 13.52 3.35
C SER A 193 -1.19 14.67 2.51
N LEU A 194 -2.06 15.43 1.81
CA LEU A 194 -1.64 16.58 1.03
C LEU A 194 -0.97 17.64 1.92
N VAL A 195 -1.53 17.93 3.10
CA VAL A 195 -0.91 18.85 4.07
C VAL A 195 0.45 18.34 4.52
N VAL A 196 0.57 17.04 4.81
CA VAL A 196 1.85 16.42 5.22
C VAL A 196 2.90 16.55 4.12
N PHE A 197 2.55 16.27 2.86
CA PHE A 197 3.48 16.36 1.74
C PHE A 197 3.87 17.79 1.40
N LEU A 198 2.96 18.75 1.53
CA LEU A 198 3.29 20.18 1.39
C LEU A 198 4.28 20.63 2.47
N LEU A 199 4.13 20.17 3.71
CA LEU A 199 5.09 20.46 4.78
C LEU A 199 6.44 19.78 4.54
N ALA A 200 6.45 18.55 4.02
CA ALA A 200 7.68 17.85 3.66
C ALA A 200 8.41 18.57 2.52
N ASP A 201 7.68 19.04 1.51
CA ASP A 201 8.23 19.79 0.38
C ASP A 201 8.89 21.11 0.81
N VAL A 202 8.36 21.82 1.82
CA VAL A 202 9.02 23.02 2.38
C VAL A 202 10.44 22.74 2.88
N ILE A 203 10.72 21.51 3.32
CA ILE A 203 12.04 21.10 3.81
C ILE A 203 12.93 20.58 2.66
N GLN A 204 12.33 19.88 1.71
CA GLN A 204 13.04 19.09 0.70
C GLN A 204 13.19 19.80 -0.66
N ASP A 205 12.36 20.82 -0.93
CA ASP A 205 12.28 21.62 -2.16
C ASP A 205 12.11 20.77 -3.44
N GLU A 206 11.49 19.59 -3.34
CA GLU A 206 11.31 18.66 -4.46
C GLU A 206 10.41 19.22 -5.55
N VAL A 207 9.40 20.04 -5.21
CA VAL A 207 8.50 20.67 -6.21
C VAL A 207 9.28 21.57 -7.16
N ARG A 208 10.23 22.33 -6.65
CA ARG A 208 11.07 23.21 -7.46
C ARG A 208 11.93 22.40 -8.42
N ASP A 209 12.58 21.36 -7.92
CA ASP A 209 13.45 20.50 -8.73
C ASP A 209 12.65 19.72 -9.78
N ALA A 210 11.49 19.18 -9.40
CA ALA A 210 10.58 18.52 -10.33
C ALA A 210 10.08 19.47 -11.42
N PHE A 211 9.81 20.74 -11.08
CA PHE A 211 9.42 21.75 -12.06
C PHE A 211 10.57 22.05 -13.04
N MET A 212 11.80 22.20 -12.55
CA MET A 212 12.98 22.38 -13.40
C MET A 212 13.20 21.18 -14.32
N TYR A 213 13.02 19.97 -13.80
CA TYR A 213 13.07 18.74 -14.59
C TYR A 213 12.01 18.76 -15.70
N MET A 214 10.75 19.10 -15.38
CA MET A 214 9.67 19.15 -16.37
C MET A 214 9.94 20.19 -17.47
N MET A 215 10.53 21.34 -17.16
CA MET A 215 10.86 22.35 -18.16
C MET A 215 11.98 21.91 -19.11
N THR A 216 12.90 21.07 -18.64
CA THR A 216 14.11 20.70 -19.38
C THR A 216 13.98 19.37 -20.12
N SER A 217 13.27 18.41 -19.53
CA SER A 217 13.32 17.00 -19.92
C SER A 217 11.94 16.39 -20.19
N ALA A 218 10.84 17.16 -20.12
CA ALA A 218 9.52 16.63 -20.37
C ALA A 218 9.31 16.25 -21.83
N ASN A 219 9.26 14.94 -22.07
CA ASN A 219 8.85 14.36 -23.35
C ASN A 219 7.37 13.95 -23.30
N GLY A 220 6.73 13.79 -24.47
CA GLY A 220 5.35 13.31 -24.55
C GLY A 220 5.13 11.95 -23.87
N LEU A 221 6.11 11.05 -23.98
CA LEU A 221 6.11 9.75 -23.29
C LEU A 221 6.17 9.90 -21.77
N PHE A 222 7.01 10.81 -21.25
CA PHE A 222 7.09 11.11 -19.82
C PHE A 222 5.75 11.61 -19.29
N THR A 223 5.16 12.58 -19.98
CA THR A 223 3.87 13.16 -19.59
C THR A 223 2.77 12.09 -19.60
N CYS A 224 2.72 11.23 -20.61
CA CYS A 224 1.76 10.14 -20.70
C CYS A 224 1.92 9.14 -19.54
N LEU A 225 3.14 8.67 -19.27
CA LEU A 225 3.41 7.72 -18.18
C LEU A 225 3.16 8.33 -16.80
N LEU A 226 3.48 9.62 -16.62
CA LEU A 226 3.16 10.35 -15.39
C LEU A 226 1.64 10.43 -15.19
N LEU A 227 0.86 10.78 -16.23
CA LEU A 227 -0.61 10.80 -16.13
C LEU A 227 -1.20 9.42 -15.78
N ILE A 228 -0.71 8.36 -16.42
CA ILE A 228 -1.14 6.99 -16.09
C ILE A 228 -0.76 6.65 -14.63
N LEU A 229 0.43 7.04 -14.18
CA LEU A 229 0.86 6.87 -12.79
C LEU A 229 -0.09 7.57 -11.81
N LEU A 230 -0.47 8.82 -12.10
CA LEU A 230 -1.41 9.57 -11.25
C LEU A 230 -2.79 8.91 -11.17
N ILE A 231 -3.34 8.48 -12.31
CA ILE A 231 -4.65 7.80 -12.37
C ILE A 231 -4.59 6.43 -11.67
N SER A 232 -3.50 5.68 -11.88
CA SER A 232 -3.31 4.38 -11.23
C SER A 232 -3.14 4.53 -9.70
N GLY A 233 -2.42 5.55 -9.24
CA GLY A 233 -2.25 5.88 -7.82
C GLY A 233 -3.56 6.30 -7.13
N LEU A 234 -4.41 7.08 -7.80
CA LEU A 234 -5.78 7.35 -7.35
C LEU A 234 -6.55 6.04 -7.13
N PHE A 235 -6.56 5.19 -8.15
CA PHE A 235 -7.30 3.94 -8.13
C PHE A 235 -6.76 2.98 -7.05
N LEU A 236 -5.44 2.96 -6.83
CA LEU A 236 -4.80 2.24 -5.74
C LEU A 236 -5.28 2.74 -4.37
N ASN A 237 -5.29 4.05 -4.13
CA ASN A 237 -5.74 4.61 -2.86
C ASN A 237 -7.22 4.29 -2.57
N PHE A 238 -8.07 4.37 -3.59
CA PHE A 238 -9.48 3.98 -3.49
C PHE A 238 -9.65 2.49 -3.17
N THR A 239 -9.00 1.61 -3.93
CA THR A 239 -9.10 0.16 -3.74
C THR A 239 -8.48 -0.29 -2.41
N MET A 240 -7.45 0.39 -1.91
CA MET A 240 -6.88 0.17 -0.58
C MET A 240 -7.90 0.46 0.52
N MET A 241 -8.52 1.64 0.53
CA MET A 241 -9.54 1.99 1.53
C MET A 241 -10.75 1.07 1.47
N HIS A 242 -11.16 0.69 0.26
CA HIS A 242 -12.23 -0.27 0.06
C HIS A 242 -11.86 -1.67 0.59
N CYS A 243 -10.64 -2.15 0.32
CA CYS A 243 -10.15 -3.45 0.79
C CYS A 243 -10.04 -3.50 2.33
N ILE A 244 -9.57 -2.42 2.97
CA ILE A 244 -9.52 -2.33 4.45
C ILE A 244 -10.93 -2.43 5.03
N SER A 245 -11.89 -1.69 4.46
CA SER A 245 -13.28 -1.68 4.94
C SER A 245 -14.00 -3.03 4.76
N THR A 246 -13.72 -3.77 3.68
CA THR A 246 -14.39 -5.07 3.43
C THR A 246 -13.65 -6.25 4.07
N ASN A 247 -12.31 -6.24 4.08
CA ASN A 247 -11.49 -7.42 4.39
C ASN A 247 -10.68 -7.29 5.68
N GLY A 248 -10.56 -6.08 6.23
CA GLY A 248 -9.72 -5.74 7.37
C GLY A 248 -8.26 -5.44 7.00
N ALA A 249 -7.52 -4.89 7.96
CA ALA A 249 -6.11 -4.50 7.83
C ALA A 249 -5.22 -5.70 7.50
N LEU A 250 -5.45 -6.83 8.17
CA LEU A 250 -4.60 -8.02 8.06
C LEU A 250 -4.64 -8.62 6.65
N THR A 251 -5.83 -8.80 6.09
CA THR A 251 -5.99 -9.33 4.72
C THR A 251 -5.42 -8.37 3.69
N THR A 252 -5.57 -7.06 3.90
CA THR A 252 -4.98 -6.03 3.04
C THR A 252 -3.45 -6.10 3.05
N ALA A 253 -2.83 -6.28 4.22
CA ALA A 253 -1.38 -6.44 4.35
C ALA A 253 -0.88 -7.74 3.69
N ILE A 254 -1.57 -8.87 3.89
CA ILE A 254 -1.25 -10.16 3.25
C ILE A 254 -1.34 -10.04 1.73
N THR A 255 -2.41 -9.41 1.23
CA THR A 255 -2.61 -9.20 -0.21
C THR A 255 -1.50 -8.33 -0.81
N SER A 256 -1.08 -7.29 -0.10
CA SER A 256 0.07 -6.45 -0.49
C SER A 256 1.37 -7.24 -0.60
N ASN A 257 1.61 -8.17 0.32
CA ASN A 257 2.79 -9.03 0.31
C ASN A 257 2.79 -10.03 -0.85
N ILE A 258 1.68 -10.72 -1.09
CA ILE A 258 1.54 -11.66 -2.21
C ILE A 258 1.75 -10.94 -3.54
N ARG A 259 1.11 -9.77 -3.69
CA ARG A 259 1.28 -8.92 -4.85
C ARG A 259 2.75 -8.54 -5.08
N ALA A 260 3.49 -8.17 -4.04
CA ALA A 260 4.91 -7.82 -4.18
C ALA A 260 5.76 -9.02 -4.66
N ALA A 261 5.48 -10.23 -4.16
CA ALA A 261 6.12 -11.45 -4.63
C ALA A 261 5.79 -11.76 -6.09
N ILE A 262 4.56 -11.51 -6.54
CA ILE A 262 4.19 -11.64 -7.97
C ILE A 262 4.87 -10.55 -8.80
N GLN A 263 4.92 -9.31 -8.31
CA GLN A 263 5.51 -8.18 -9.00
C GLN A 263 6.99 -8.41 -9.29
N ILE A 264 7.77 -8.93 -8.33
CA ILE A 264 9.19 -9.21 -8.56
C ILE A 264 9.40 -10.34 -9.57
N MET A 265 8.52 -11.35 -9.60
CA MET A 265 8.56 -12.41 -10.62
C MET A 265 8.27 -11.86 -12.01
N ILE A 266 7.21 -11.05 -12.15
CA ILE A 266 6.92 -10.34 -13.40
C ILE A 266 8.10 -9.45 -13.78
N ALA A 267 8.68 -8.74 -12.80
CA ALA A 267 9.84 -7.90 -13.02
C ALA A 267 11.00 -8.74 -13.57
N TYR A 268 11.36 -9.90 -13.02
CA TYR A 268 12.41 -10.74 -13.63
C TYR A 268 12.12 -11.09 -15.10
N TYR A 269 10.90 -11.50 -15.43
CA TYR A 269 10.58 -11.87 -16.82
C TYR A 269 10.54 -10.67 -17.77
N SER A 270 9.97 -9.54 -17.34
CA SER A 270 9.89 -8.32 -18.15
C SER A 270 11.23 -7.57 -18.20
N TRP A 271 12.01 -7.62 -17.12
CA TRP A 271 13.32 -6.96 -16.98
C TRP A 271 14.46 -7.75 -17.60
N VAL A 272 14.36 -9.06 -17.80
CA VAL A 272 15.32 -9.82 -18.63
C VAL A 272 15.42 -9.25 -20.06
N HIS A 273 14.40 -8.53 -20.54
CA HIS A 273 14.46 -7.80 -21.82
C HIS A 273 14.94 -6.34 -21.71
N LEU A 274 15.13 -5.79 -20.51
CA LEU A 274 15.47 -4.38 -20.27
C LEU A 274 16.79 -4.16 -19.49
N PHE A 275 17.23 -5.11 -18.67
CA PHE A 275 18.47 -5.08 -17.88
C PHE A 275 19.01 -6.50 -17.68
N TYR A 276 20.25 -6.72 -18.11
CA TYR A 276 20.90 -8.03 -18.28
C TYR A 276 21.42 -8.69 -16.99
N ASP A 277 21.01 -8.26 -15.79
CA ASP A 277 21.90 -8.44 -14.61
C ASP A 277 21.38 -9.28 -13.44
N VAL A 278 20.12 -9.76 -13.41
CA VAL A 278 19.68 -10.63 -12.30
C VAL A 278 18.75 -11.75 -12.78
N MET A 279 19.22 -13.00 -12.69
CA MET A 279 18.42 -14.19 -12.93
C MET A 279 17.68 -14.64 -11.66
N PRO A 280 16.39 -15.04 -11.76
CA PRO A 280 15.68 -15.60 -10.62
C PRO A 280 16.32 -16.91 -10.19
N THR A 281 16.78 -16.99 -8.94
CA THR A 281 17.31 -18.24 -8.37
C THR A 281 16.18 -19.16 -7.89
N PHE A 282 16.48 -20.44 -7.62
CA PHE A 282 15.50 -21.40 -7.10
C PHE A 282 14.80 -20.93 -5.80
N ILE A 283 15.49 -20.12 -4.97
CA ILE A 283 14.93 -19.58 -3.72
C ILE A 283 13.73 -18.68 -3.99
N HIS A 284 13.75 -17.90 -5.06
CA HIS A 284 12.67 -16.99 -5.43
C HIS A 284 11.37 -17.74 -5.73
N TRP A 285 11.49 -18.84 -6.48
CA TRP A 285 10.38 -19.73 -6.81
C TRP A 285 9.81 -20.43 -5.59
N ILE A 286 10.68 -20.97 -4.73
CA ILE A 286 10.25 -21.61 -3.48
C ILE A 286 9.46 -20.62 -2.62
N GLY A 287 9.97 -19.39 -2.43
CA GLY A 287 9.27 -18.36 -1.68
C GLY A 287 7.90 -18.02 -2.27
N LEU A 288 7.79 -17.91 -3.60
CA LEU A 288 6.52 -17.61 -4.27
C LEU A 288 5.50 -18.72 -4.05
N PHE A 289 5.88 -19.98 -4.31
CA PHE A 289 4.97 -21.11 -4.15
C PHE A 289 4.56 -21.31 -2.69
N LEU A 290 5.49 -21.09 -1.75
CA LEU A 290 5.20 -21.15 -0.32
C LEU A 290 4.20 -20.06 0.08
N ALA A 291 4.42 -18.81 -0.35
CA ALA A 291 3.52 -17.70 -0.08
C ALA A 291 2.10 -17.96 -0.64
N LEU A 292 2.01 -18.41 -1.90
CA LEU A 292 0.72 -18.70 -2.55
C LEU A 292 0.01 -19.90 -1.90
N GLY A 293 0.74 -20.96 -1.56
CA GLY A 293 0.18 -22.15 -0.92
C GLY A 293 -0.46 -21.82 0.42
N PHE A 294 0.26 -21.11 1.29
CA PHE A 294 -0.26 -20.69 2.60
C PHE A 294 -1.37 -19.63 2.48
N ALA A 295 -1.30 -18.75 1.48
CA ALA A 295 -2.39 -17.81 1.20
C ALA A 295 -3.69 -18.54 0.83
N VAL A 296 -3.64 -19.55 -0.04
CA VAL A 296 -4.81 -20.35 -0.42
C VAL A 296 -5.42 -21.07 0.79
N VAL A 297 -4.58 -21.63 1.68
CA VAL A 297 -5.04 -22.26 2.92
C VAL A 297 -5.76 -21.24 3.82
N LEU A 298 -5.21 -20.03 3.93
CA LEU A 298 -5.76 -18.97 4.75
C LEU A 298 -7.10 -18.44 4.18
N TYR A 299 -7.22 -18.30 2.86
CA TYR A 299 -8.44 -17.84 2.19
C TYR A 299 -9.54 -18.92 2.07
N ARG A 300 -9.18 -20.21 2.06
CA ARG A 300 -10.17 -21.31 1.99
C ARG A 300 -10.87 -21.59 3.31
N LYS A 301 -10.27 -21.22 4.43
CA LYS A 301 -10.82 -21.51 5.74
C LYS A 301 -12.06 -20.63 5.97
N PRO A 302 -13.25 -21.20 6.23
CA PRO A 302 -14.42 -20.40 6.51
C PRO A 302 -14.12 -19.50 7.71
N ARG A 303 -14.24 -18.19 7.53
CA ARG A 303 -14.22 -17.21 8.62
C ARG A 303 -15.45 -17.49 9.49
N ASN A 304 -15.35 -18.46 10.39
CA ASN A 304 -16.33 -18.64 11.45
C ASN A 304 -16.28 -17.39 12.34
N GLY A 305 -17.29 -16.52 12.18
CA GLY A 305 -17.66 -15.53 13.20
C GLY A 305 -17.02 -14.15 13.12
N TYR A 306 -16.91 -13.51 11.95
CA TYR A 306 -16.70 -12.05 11.87
C TYR A 306 -18.01 -11.25 11.61
N SER A 307 -19.16 -11.93 11.57
CA SER A 307 -20.46 -11.30 11.27
C SER A 307 -21.35 -11.03 12.49
N ASN A 308 -20.99 -11.46 13.70
CA ASN A 308 -21.84 -11.30 14.90
C ASN A 308 -21.03 -10.77 16.09
N GLU A 309 -20.70 -9.48 16.07
CA GLU A 309 -20.73 -8.58 17.24
C GLU A 309 -20.27 -7.20 16.78
N LYS A 310 -21.20 -6.43 16.20
CA LYS A 310 -21.14 -4.97 16.22
C LYS A 310 -21.51 -4.47 17.62
N THR A 311 -20.77 -4.90 18.65
CA THR A 311 -20.92 -4.40 20.02
C THR A 311 -19.89 -3.29 20.23
N TYR A 312 -20.00 -2.21 19.46
CA TYR A 312 -19.38 -0.92 19.83
C TYR A 312 -20.33 -0.19 20.76
N THR A 313 -20.53 -0.75 21.95
CA THR A 313 -20.98 0.02 23.11
C THR A 313 -19.79 0.19 24.02
N ASN A 314 -19.51 1.46 24.34
CA ASN A 314 -18.50 1.97 25.26
C ASN A 314 -17.12 2.25 24.64
N LEU A 315 -17.08 3.31 23.84
CA LEU A 315 -16.05 4.36 23.90
C LEU A 315 -16.74 5.67 23.49
N ALA A 316 -17.58 6.15 24.39
CA ALA A 316 -18.02 7.55 24.49
C ALA A 316 -17.21 8.20 25.62
#